data_AF-A0A2T1FWS4-F1
#
_entry.id   AF-A0A2T1FWS4-F1
#
_cell.length_a   1.000
_cell.length_b   1.000
_cell.length_c   1.000
_cell.angle_alpha   90.00
_cell.angle_beta   90.00
_cell.angle_gamma   90.00
#
_symmetry.space_group_name_H-M   'P 1'
#
loop_
_entity.id
_entity.type
_entity.pdbx_description
1 polymer ?
#
loop_
_entity_poly.entity_id
_entity_poly.type
_entity_poly.pdbx_seq_one_letter_code
_entity_poly.pdbx_strand_id
1 'polypeptide(L)'
;TGAIAHNAGAEHFSPTLLQIFIRGNCFRGSAGLTEAAQDWFKKLLSTGELQAVVIYGSPYVLEQFLPHLPPSIPYVFCFGQMSAAQSLALELLFGIDHKTGNA
;
A
#
# COMPACT_ATOMS: atom_id res chain seq x y z
N THR A 1 -37.55 22.40 -16.09
CA THR A 1 -36.73 23.07 -15.06
C THR A 1 -35.99 21.99 -14.29
N GLY A 2 -34.82 21.60 -14.79
CA GLY A 2 -34.12 20.38 -14.34
C GLY A 2 -32.68 20.66 -13.93
N ALA A 3 -32.38 20.25 -12.70
CA ALA A 3 -31.09 19.89 -12.13
C ALA A 3 -29.97 20.94 -12.11
N ILE A 4 -29.79 21.51 -10.92
CA ILE A 4 -28.54 22.08 -10.43
C ILE A 4 -27.55 20.92 -10.34
N ALA A 5 -26.56 20.89 -11.24
CA ALA A 5 -25.46 19.95 -11.16
C ALA A 5 -24.58 20.30 -9.95
N HIS A 6 -24.80 19.62 -8.83
CA HIS A 6 -23.80 19.56 -7.77
C HIS A 6 -22.66 18.65 -8.24
N ASN A 7 -21.70 19.25 -8.93
CA ASN A 7 -20.44 18.63 -9.32
C ASN A 7 -19.53 18.60 -8.08
N ALA A 8 -19.83 17.69 -7.15
CA ALA A 8 -18.84 17.24 -6.17
C ALA A 8 -18.13 16.05 -6.81
N GLY A 9 -16.88 16.23 -7.21
CA GLY A 9 -16.08 15.17 -7.84
C GLY A 9 -16.09 13.92 -6.96
N ALA A 10 -16.88 12.94 -7.35
CA ALA A 10 -16.88 11.64 -6.71
C ALA A 10 -15.56 10.98 -7.09
N GLU A 11 -14.62 10.96 -6.15
CA GLU A 11 -13.39 10.18 -6.26
C GLU A 11 -13.81 8.73 -6.55
N HIS A 12 -13.66 8.32 -7.81
CA HIS A 12 -13.96 6.96 -8.23
C HIS A 12 -12.76 6.10 -7.87
N PHE A 13 -12.88 5.39 -6.77
CA PHE A 13 -11.89 4.42 -6.37
C PHE A 13 -12.21 3.07 -7.02
N SER A 14 -11.16 2.29 -7.27
CA SER A 14 -11.19 0.96 -7.88
C SER A 14 -10.33 -0.01 -7.07
N PRO A 15 -10.37 -1.33 -7.32
CA PRO A 15 -9.48 -2.28 -6.65
C PRO A 15 -8.02 -1.81 -6.64
N THR A 16 -7.46 -1.58 -5.46
CA THR A 16 -6.21 -0.84 -5.27
C THR A 16 -5.15 -1.68 -4.56
N LEU A 17 -3.94 -1.68 -5.12
CA LEU A 17 -2.70 -2.14 -4.48
C LEU A 17 -1.96 -0.94 -3.89
N LEU A 18 -1.81 -0.88 -2.56
CA LEU A 18 -1.06 0.18 -1.89
C LEU A 18 0.40 -0.22 -1.70
N GLN A 19 1.33 0.54 -2.28
CA GLN A 19 2.78 0.34 -2.10
C GLN A 19 3.40 1.50 -1.33
N ILE A 20 4.04 1.19 -0.20
CA ILE A 20 4.55 2.17 0.77
C ILE A 20 6.08 2.11 0.80
N PHE A 21 6.73 3.22 0.44
CA PHE A 21 8.19 3.33 0.43
C PHE A 21 8.66 4.29 1.53
N ILE A 22 8.92 3.76 2.73
CA ILE A 22 9.32 4.57 3.89
C ILE A 22 10.53 3.96 4.55
N ARG A 23 11.62 4.74 4.68
CA ARG A 23 12.77 4.39 5.51
C ARG A 23 12.74 5.19 6.81
N GLY A 24 13.18 4.56 7.90
CA GLY A 24 13.48 5.27 9.12
C GLY A 24 14.63 6.24 8.86
N ASN A 25 14.46 7.51 9.22
CA ASN A 25 15.52 8.50 9.17
C ASN A 25 15.77 8.99 10.60
N CYS A 26 17.00 8.87 11.10
CA CYS A 26 17.34 9.25 12.48
C CYS A 26 17.16 10.77 12.76
N PHE A 27 17.03 11.58 11.71
CA PHE A 27 16.95 13.04 11.80
C PHE A 27 15.54 13.63 11.65
N ARG A 28 14.59 12.86 11.13
CA ARG A 28 13.17 13.25 11.11
C ARG A 28 12.41 12.08 11.70
N GLY A 29 11.91 12.25 12.93
CA GLY A 29 10.91 11.33 13.47
C GLY A 29 9.90 11.03 12.37
N SER A 30 9.63 9.77 12.13
CA SER A 30 8.88 9.24 10.98
C SER A 30 7.43 9.76 10.85
N ALA A 31 7.02 10.73 11.68
CA ALA A 31 5.67 11.26 11.82
C ALA A 31 5.02 11.65 10.49
N GLY A 32 5.58 12.62 9.74
CA GLY A 32 4.85 13.20 8.59
C GLY A 32 4.70 12.27 7.37
N LEU A 33 5.71 11.46 7.04
CA LEU A 33 5.61 10.54 5.89
C LEU A 33 4.74 9.31 6.22
N THR A 34 4.67 8.95 7.50
CA THR A 34 3.82 7.84 7.94
C THR A 34 2.35 8.25 8.04
N GLU A 35 2.05 9.50 8.41
CA GLU A 35 0.68 10.03 8.47
C GLU A 35 -0.04 9.95 7.12
N ALA A 36 0.57 10.46 6.04
CA ALA A 36 -0.07 10.40 4.71
C ALA A 36 -0.33 8.96 4.25
N ALA A 37 0.60 8.04 4.51
CA ALA A 37 0.42 6.62 4.18
C ALA A 37 -0.68 5.97 5.04
N GLN A 38 -0.77 6.33 6.31
CA GLN A 38 -1.84 5.87 7.20
C GLN A 38 -3.20 6.41 6.78
N ASP A 39 -3.29 7.66 6.33
CA ASP A 39 -4.55 8.26 5.89
C ASP A 39 -5.08 7.57 4.62
N TRP A 40 -4.20 7.32 3.64
CA TRP A 40 -4.57 6.54 2.45
C TRP A 40 -4.96 5.10 2.80
N PHE A 41 -4.21 4.45 3.68
CA PHE A 41 -4.53 3.11 4.14
C PHE A 41 -5.90 3.03 4.83
N LYS A 42 -6.19 3.95 5.76
CA LYS A 42 -7.49 4.04 6.42
C LYS A 42 -8.61 4.31 5.42
N LYS A 43 -8.39 5.23 4.48
CA LYS A 43 -9.37 5.58 3.45
C LYS A 43 -9.70 4.36 2.58
N LEU A 44 -8.69 3.69 2.00
CA LEU A 44 -8.87 2.52 1.15
C LEU A 44 -9.46 1.32 1.89
N LEU A 45 -9.13 1.15 3.18
CA LEU A 45 -9.79 0.14 4.03
C LEU A 45 -11.27 0.47 4.23
N SER A 46 -11.58 1.72 4.57
CA SER A 46 -12.95 2.14 4.87
C SER A 46 -13.89 2.04 3.66
N THR A 47 -13.35 2.17 2.45
CA THR A 47 -14.11 2.04 1.21
C THR A 47 -14.18 0.60 0.70
N GLY A 48 -13.39 -0.33 1.27
CA GLY A 48 -13.37 -1.74 0.87
C GLY A 48 -12.52 -2.03 -0.37
N GLU A 49 -11.61 -1.12 -0.71
CA GLU A 49 -10.95 -1.10 -2.02
C GLU A 49 -9.49 -1.51 -1.95
N LEU A 50 -8.95 -1.53 -0.74
CA LEU A 50 -7.63 -2.10 -0.49
C LEU A 50 -7.65 -3.60 -0.74
N GLN A 51 -6.94 -4.04 -1.78
CA GLN A 51 -6.81 -5.46 -2.11
C GLN A 51 -5.54 -6.07 -1.52
N ALA A 52 -4.47 -5.28 -1.38
CA ALA A 52 -3.21 -5.71 -0.81
C ALA A 52 -2.34 -4.51 -0.41
N VAL A 53 -1.35 -4.76 0.46
CA VAL A 53 -0.34 -3.77 0.85
C VAL A 53 1.06 -4.31 0.64
N VAL A 54 1.96 -3.52 0.06
CA VAL A 54 3.40 -3.82 0.06
C VAL A 54 4.15 -2.70 0.78
N ILE A 55 4.98 -3.06 1.76
CA ILE A 55 5.74 -2.10 2.57
C ILE A 55 7.23 -2.33 2.35
N TYR A 56 7.92 -1.28 1.92
CA TYR A 56 9.35 -1.28 1.65
C TYR A 56 10.10 -0.34 2.60
N GLY A 57 11.08 -0.88 3.34
CA GLY A 57 12.01 -0.13 4.16
C GLY A 57 11.93 -0.45 5.65
N SER A 58 11.26 0.40 6.43
CA SER A 58 11.30 0.33 7.89
C SER A 58 10.35 -0.72 8.47
N PRO A 59 10.81 -1.64 9.35
CA PRO A 59 9.94 -2.59 10.03
C PRO A 59 8.98 -1.91 11.01
N TYR A 60 9.34 -0.75 11.56
CA TYR A 60 8.45 0.03 12.43
C TYR A 60 7.23 0.56 11.69
N VAL A 61 7.33 0.78 10.37
CA VAL A 61 6.16 1.12 9.56
C VAL A 61 5.25 -0.09 9.45
N LEU A 62 5.78 -1.28 9.20
CA LEU A 62 4.96 -2.51 9.20
C LEU A 62 4.22 -2.68 10.54
N GLU A 63 4.91 -2.53 11.67
CA GLU A 63 4.34 -2.66 13.01
C GLU A 63 3.18 -1.69 13.27
N GLN A 64 3.18 -0.52 12.64
CA GLN A 64 2.09 0.45 12.77
C GLN A 64 0.85 0.10 11.93
N PHE A 65 1.02 -0.63 10.82
CA PHE A 65 -0.08 -0.98 9.92
C PHE A 65 -0.70 -2.33 10.26
N LEU A 66 0.11 -3.27 10.74
CA LEU A 66 -0.29 -4.66 11.01
C LEU A 66 -1.51 -4.79 11.95
N PRO A 67 -1.64 -4.02 13.06
CA PRO A 67 -2.80 -4.11 13.95
C PRO A 67 -4.12 -3.68 13.30
N HIS A 68 -4.06 -2.92 12.21
CA HIS A 68 -5.21 -2.36 11.51
C HIS A 68 -5.51 -3.10 10.20
N LEU A 69 -4.66 -4.05 9.80
CA LEU A 69 -4.84 -4.81 8.58
C LEU A 69 -5.74 -6.03 8.84
N PRO A 70 -6.89 -6.16 8.15
CA PRO A 70 -7.73 -7.35 8.23
C PRO A 70 -6.97 -8.60 7.78
N PRO A 71 -7.15 -9.77 8.42
CA PRO A 71 -6.50 -11.02 8.01
C PRO A 71 -6.83 -11.47 6.57
N SER A 72 -7.90 -10.96 5.99
CA SER A 72 -8.32 -11.25 4.61
C SER A 72 -7.53 -10.49 3.55
N ILE A 73 -6.82 -9.41 3.92
CA ILE A 73 -6.06 -8.59 2.97
C ILE A 73 -4.58 -9.01 3.05
N PRO A 74 -4.01 -9.56 1.96
CA PRO A 74 -2.61 -9.95 1.95
C PRO A 74 -1.68 -8.74 2.06
N TYR A 75 -0.51 -8.95 2.66
CA TYR A 75 0.56 -7.97 2.64
C TYR A 75 1.92 -8.63 2.41
N VAL A 76 2.86 -7.83 1.89
CA VAL A 76 4.26 -8.19 1.76
C VAL A 76 5.12 -7.10 2.36
N PHE A 77 6.18 -7.50 3.06
CA PHE A 77 7.19 -6.57 3.59
C PHE A 77 8.56 -6.89 3.01
N CYS A 78 9.33 -5.85 2.69
CA CYS A 78 10.71 -5.96 2.29
C CYS A 78 11.56 -4.83 2.88
N PHE A 79 12.77 -5.14 3.35
CA PHE A 79 13.70 -4.09 3.81
C PHE A 79 14.26 -3.24 2.66
N GLY A 80 14.43 -3.84 1.48
CA GLY A 80 14.98 -3.17 0.31
C GLY A 80 13.95 -2.32 -0.42
N GLN A 81 14.39 -1.21 -1.02
CA GLN A 81 13.55 -0.36 -1.89
C GLN A 81 13.98 -0.37 -3.36
N MET A 82 15.11 -1.01 -3.67
CA MET A 82 15.64 -1.11 -5.03
C MET A 82 14.75 -1.97 -5.93
N SER A 83 14.86 -1.83 -7.25
CA SER A 83 14.02 -2.54 -8.23
C SER A 83 13.95 -4.05 -7.98
N ALA A 84 15.09 -4.70 -7.70
CA ALA A 84 15.12 -6.14 -7.42
C ALA A 84 14.26 -6.54 -6.20
N ALA A 85 14.20 -5.70 -5.17
CA ALA A 85 13.36 -5.93 -4.01
C ALA A 85 11.87 -5.73 -4.33
N GLN A 86 11.56 -4.78 -5.21
CA GLN A 86 10.20 -4.54 -5.67
C GLN A 86 9.67 -5.73 -6.49
N SER A 87 10.46 -6.22 -7.44
CA SER A 87 10.16 -7.41 -8.24
C SER A 87 9.84 -8.61 -7.35
N LEU A 88 10.74 -8.95 -6.44
CA LEU A 88 10.56 -10.09 -5.53
C LEU A 88 9.29 -9.96 -4.67
N ALA A 89 9.00 -8.78 -4.16
CA ALA A 89 7.82 -8.54 -3.32
C ALA A 89 6.51 -8.67 -4.12
N LEU A 90 6.48 -8.15 -5.36
CA LEU A 90 5.31 -8.25 -6.23
C LEU A 90 5.11 -9.67 -6.76
N GLU A 91 6.18 -10.36 -7.14
CA GLU A 91 6.13 -11.76 -7.54
C GLU A 91 5.57 -12.64 -6.43
N LEU A 92 6.04 -12.43 -5.19
CA LEU A 92 5.52 -13.13 -4.02
C LEU A 92 4.03 -12.83 -3.81
N LEU A 93 3.62 -11.55 -3.92
CA LEU A 93 2.23 -11.15 -3.73
C LEU A 93 1.30 -11.78 -4.78
N PHE A 94 1.73 -11.82 -6.04
CA PHE A 94 0.94 -12.36 -7.16
C PHE A 94 1.15 -13.86 -7.39
N GLY A 95 2.02 -14.52 -6.62
CA GLY A 95 2.33 -15.94 -6.81
C GLY A 95 3.04 -16.26 -8.13
N ILE A 96 3.82 -15.31 -8.67
CA ILE A 96 4.58 -15.47 -9.91
C ILE A 96 5.86 -16.24 -9.59
N ASP A 97 5.98 -17.47 -10.09
CA ASP A 97 7.17 -18.30 -9.90
C ASP A 97 8.18 -18.04 -11.04
N HIS A 98 9.33 -17.45 -10.70
CA HIS A 98 10.40 -17.17 -11.65
C HIS A 98 11.01 -18.43 -12.30
N LYS A 99 10.72 -19.63 -11.77
CA LYS A 99 11.17 -20.90 -12.36
C LYS A 99 10.47 -21.28 -13.66
N THR A 100 9.40 -20.60 -14.03
CA THR A 100 8.72 -20.83 -15.32
C THR A 100 9.07 -19.68 -16.26
N GLY A 101 10.32 -19.65 -16.72
CA GLY A 101 10.67 -18.86 -17.89
C GLY A 101 10.01 -19.48 -19.12
N ASN A 102 8.84 -18.96 -19.50
CA ASN A 102 8.39 -19.03 -20.89
C ASN A 102 8.06 -17.61 -21.33
N ALA A 103 8.90 -17.13 -22.24
CA ALA A 103 8.67 -15.98 -23.09
C ALA A 103 7.41 -16.17 -23.97
#